data_AF-A0A3N4IW88-F1
#
_entry.id   AF-A0A3N4IW88-F1
#
_cell.length_a   1.000
_cell.length_b   1.000
_cell.length_c   1.000
_cell.angle_alpha   90.00
_cell.angle_beta   90.00
_cell.angle_gamma   90.00
#
_symmetry.space_group_name_H-M   'P 1'
#
loop_
_entity.id
_entity.type
_entity.pdbx_description
1 polymer ?
#
loop_
_entity_poly.entity_id
_entity_poly.type
_entity_poly.pdbx_seq_one_letter_code
_entity_poly.pdbx_strand_id
1 'polypeptide(L)'
;MLDQLASGVVAGKAARIPPSHPCIAATSISTNSIPMPVHNTHIPPWIIDRKESSSVPLDNCGFAITNIVRNSAKELTVHFSRRHGKAIRQNYMSMTFETVGADRSIR
;
A
#
# COMPACT_ATOMS: atom_id res chain seq x y z
N MET A 1 65.30 16.77 6.87
CA MET A 1 64.26 16.80 5.83
C MET A 1 63.31 15.62 6.04
N LEU A 2 62.63 15.57 7.18
CA LEU A 2 61.64 14.53 7.49
C LEU A 2 60.49 15.21 8.25
N ASP A 3 59.30 15.05 7.67
CA ASP A 3 57.96 15.14 8.22
C ASP A 3 57.47 16.47 8.81
N GLN A 4 57.08 17.40 7.92
CA GLN A 4 55.92 18.27 8.18
C GLN A 4 54.67 17.66 7.55
N LEU A 5 54.02 16.75 8.27
CA LEU A 5 52.64 16.35 8.01
C LEU A 5 51.85 16.41 9.32
N ALA A 6 51.60 17.64 9.81
CA ALA A 6 50.61 17.87 10.86
C ALA A 6 49.29 18.27 10.15
N SER A 7 48.43 17.29 9.91
CA SER A 7 47.35 16.87 10.83
C SER A 7 46.15 17.81 10.75
N GLY A 8 45.38 17.69 9.66
CA GLY A 8 44.01 18.19 9.63
C GLY A 8 43.13 17.36 10.56
N VAL A 9 42.54 17.99 11.58
CA VAL A 9 41.57 17.35 12.47
C VAL A 9 40.23 17.26 11.73
N VAL A 10 39.81 16.04 11.36
CA VAL A 10 38.50 15.81 10.76
C VAL A 10 37.46 15.63 11.86
N ALA A 11 36.56 16.60 12.02
CA ALA A 11 35.35 16.45 12.83
C ALA A 11 34.23 15.90 11.93
N GLY A 12 33.84 14.64 12.14
CA GLY A 12 32.74 13.99 11.43
C GLY A 12 31.62 13.59 12.37
N LYS A 13 30.36 13.78 11.95
CA LYS A 13 29.19 13.32 12.70
C LYS A 13 28.75 11.98 12.11
N ALA A 14 28.88 10.90 12.89
CA ALA A 14 28.48 9.56 12.48
C ALA A 14 27.34 9.07 13.38
N ALA A 15 26.22 8.67 12.77
CA ALA A 15 25.13 7.98 13.45
C ALA A 15 25.16 6.51 13.03
N ARG A 16 25.37 5.61 13.99
CA ARG A 16 25.29 4.16 13.74
C ARG A 16 23.86 3.72 14.02
N ILE A 17 23.12 3.32 12.98
CA ILE A 17 21.76 2.79 13.13
C ILE A 17 21.89 1.31 13.54
N PRO A 18 21.31 0.89 14.68
CA PRO A 18 21.31 -0.52 15.07
C PRO A 18 20.44 -1.35 14.11
N PRO A 19 20.72 -2.65 13.93
CA PRO A 19 19.87 -3.51 13.12
C PRO A 19 18.47 -3.56 13.73
N SER A 20 17.48 -2.99 13.04
CA SER A 20 16.07 -3.05 13.41
C SER A 20 15.36 -4.13 12.59
N HIS A 21 14.34 -4.76 13.17
CA HIS A 21 13.45 -5.70 12.48
C HIS A 21 12.08 -5.04 12.41
N PRO A 22 11.67 -4.49 11.25
CA PRO A 22 10.37 -3.85 11.13
C PRO A 22 9.28 -4.92 11.23
N CYS A 23 8.34 -4.74 12.16
CA CYS A 23 7.12 -5.55 12.22
C CYS A 23 6.05 -4.89 11.33
N ILE A 24 5.48 -5.67 10.40
CA ILE A 24 4.30 -5.27 9.66
C ILE A 24 3.10 -5.82 10.43
N ALA A 25 2.28 -4.93 11.01
CA ALA A 25 1.02 -5.34 11.61
C ALA A 25 0.05 -5.78 10.50
N ALA A 26 -0.17 -7.09 10.39
CA ALA A 26 -1.30 -7.63 9.64
C ALA A 26 -2.52 -7.58 10.56
N THR A 27 -3.55 -6.83 10.18
CA THR A 27 -4.70 -6.65 11.05
C THR A 27 -5.95 -7.12 10.32
N SER A 28 -6.82 -7.81 11.06
CA SER A 28 -8.26 -7.79 10.85
C SER A 28 -8.76 -6.35 11.03
N ILE A 29 -8.47 -5.45 10.09
CA ILE A 29 -8.78 -4.01 10.21
C ILE A 29 -10.23 -3.82 9.80
N SER A 30 -11.12 -3.76 10.79
CA SER A 30 -12.37 -3.04 10.61
C SER A 30 -12.04 -1.57 10.35
N THR A 31 -12.42 -1.07 9.17
CA THR A 31 -11.97 0.17 8.53
C THR A 31 -12.36 1.46 9.26
N ASN A 32 -13.11 1.38 10.35
CA ASN A 32 -13.58 2.56 11.10
C ASN A 32 -12.50 3.23 11.96
N SER A 33 -11.26 2.72 11.95
CA SER A 33 -10.19 3.23 12.81
C SER A 33 -8.84 3.38 12.11
N ILE A 34 -8.77 3.27 10.77
CA ILE A 34 -7.57 3.70 10.05
C ILE A 34 -7.55 5.22 10.12
N PRO A 35 -6.61 5.86 10.84
CA PRO A 35 -6.56 7.31 10.89
C PRO A 35 -6.26 7.79 9.47
N MET A 36 -7.21 8.50 8.85
CA MET A 36 -6.87 9.34 7.73
C MET A 36 -5.90 10.40 8.25
N PRO A 37 -4.74 10.63 7.61
CA PRO A 37 -3.77 11.60 8.07
C PRO A 37 -4.41 12.99 8.00
N VAL A 38 -4.87 13.47 9.15
CA VAL A 38 -5.15 14.88 9.37
C VAL A 38 -3.78 15.53 9.37
N HIS A 39 -3.53 16.43 8.42
CA HIS A 39 -2.28 17.15 8.15
C HIS A 39 -1.02 16.29 7.88
N ASN A 40 -0.64 16.22 6.60
CA ASN A 40 0.70 16.24 6.03
C ASN A 40 1.95 15.75 6.84
N THR A 41 1.87 14.66 7.60
CA THR A 41 3.06 14.03 8.21
C THR A 41 2.86 12.53 8.36
N HIS A 42 3.37 11.77 7.38
CA HIS A 42 4.06 10.46 7.49
C HIS A 42 3.89 9.61 6.21
N ILE A 43 2.85 9.85 5.42
CA ILE A 43 2.67 9.23 4.10
C ILE A 43 2.72 10.35 3.07
N PRO A 44 3.77 10.44 2.25
CA PRO A 44 3.83 11.49 1.26
C PRO A 44 2.68 11.35 0.23
N PRO A 45 2.04 12.45 -0.19
CA PRO A 45 0.92 12.43 -1.13
C PRO A 45 1.19 11.58 -2.37
N TRP A 46 2.43 11.58 -2.88
CA TRP A 46 2.82 10.75 -4.02
C TRP A 46 2.58 9.24 -3.81
N ILE A 47 2.53 8.70 -2.59
CA ILE A 47 2.21 7.28 -2.36
C ILE A 47 0.73 7.02 -2.61
N ILE A 48 -0.12 7.91 -2.13
CA ILE A 48 -1.57 7.84 -2.30
C ILE A 48 -1.91 8.16 -3.76
N ASP A 49 -1.36 9.25 -4.27
CA ASP A 49 -1.51 9.70 -5.65
C ASP A 49 -0.89 8.70 -6.62
N ARG A 50 0.21 7.99 -6.31
CA ARG A 50 0.74 6.91 -7.17
C ARG A 50 -0.18 5.71 -7.19
N LYS A 51 -0.90 5.41 -6.11
CA LYS A 51 -1.85 4.30 -6.06
C LYS A 51 -3.15 4.63 -6.79
N GLU A 52 -3.54 5.90 -6.85
CA GLU A 52 -4.71 6.39 -7.60
C GLU A 52 -4.34 6.80 -9.06
N SER A 53 -3.09 7.21 -9.33
CA SER A 53 -2.53 7.57 -10.64
C SER A 53 -2.04 6.34 -11.42
N SER A 54 -1.58 5.31 -10.72
CA SER A 54 -1.62 3.95 -11.25
C SER A 54 -3.10 3.61 -11.36
N SER A 55 -3.67 3.75 -12.55
CA SER A 55 -5.10 3.58 -12.86
C SER A 55 -5.70 2.20 -12.50
N VAL A 56 -4.91 1.35 -11.85
CA VAL A 56 -5.17 -0.03 -11.46
C VAL A 56 -6.35 -0.21 -10.47
N PRO A 57 -6.67 0.68 -9.50
CA PRO A 57 -7.86 0.46 -8.65
C PRO A 57 -9.19 0.74 -9.36
N LEU A 58 -9.26 1.83 -10.13
CA LEU A 58 -10.48 2.23 -10.84
C LEU A 58 -10.70 1.37 -12.08
N ASP A 59 -9.65 1.15 -12.87
CA ASP A 59 -9.76 0.44 -14.14
C ASP A 59 -9.90 -1.08 -13.97
N ASN A 60 -9.43 -1.64 -12.84
CA ASN A 60 -9.54 -3.08 -12.61
C ASN A 60 -10.73 -3.49 -11.76
N CYS A 61 -11.10 -2.68 -10.76
CA CYS A 61 -12.13 -3.03 -9.77
C CYS A 61 -13.39 -2.14 -9.84
N GLY A 62 -13.34 -0.98 -10.52
CA GLY A 62 -14.49 -0.10 -10.70
C GLY A 62 -14.84 0.78 -9.50
N PHE A 63 -13.94 0.93 -8.51
CA PHE A 63 -14.11 1.83 -7.38
C PHE A 63 -12.77 2.33 -6.82
N ALA A 64 -12.76 3.52 -6.22
CA ALA A 64 -11.61 4.04 -5.51
C ALA A 64 -11.60 3.56 -4.05
N ILE A 65 -10.48 2.97 -3.60
CA ILE A 65 -10.33 2.46 -2.22
C ILE A 65 -10.41 3.60 -1.21
N THR A 66 -9.92 4.79 -1.57
CA THR A 66 -10.00 6.00 -0.75
C THR A 66 -11.44 6.38 -0.38
N ASN A 67 -12.40 6.12 -1.26
CA ASN A 67 -13.82 6.37 -0.99
C ASN A 67 -14.36 5.44 0.11
N ILE A 68 -13.93 4.17 0.12
CA ILE A 68 -14.31 3.20 1.15
C ILE A 68 -13.72 3.57 2.50
N VAL A 69 -12.42 3.91 2.54
CA VAL A 69 -11.70 4.24 3.77
C VAL A 69 -12.21 5.53 4.41
N ARG A 70 -12.57 6.53 3.61
CA ARG A 70 -13.03 7.83 4.13
C ARG A 70 -14.49 7.83 4.55
N ASN A 71 -15.35 7.14 3.81
CA ASN A 71 -16.81 7.24 3.98
C ASN A 71 -17.43 6.01 4.65
N SER A 72 -16.65 4.97 4.97
CA SER A 72 -17.12 3.74 5.65
C SER A 72 -18.44 3.20 5.09
N ALA A 73 -18.53 3.09 3.76
CA ALA A 73 -19.74 2.62 3.09
C ALA A 73 -20.07 1.18 3.52
N LYS A 74 -21.33 0.94 3.93
CA LYS A 74 -21.81 -0.40 4.34
C LYS A 74 -22.09 -1.32 3.16
N GLU A 75 -22.35 -0.74 1.99
CA GLU A 75 -22.64 -1.44 0.74
C GLU A 75 -22.01 -0.64 -0.42
N LEU A 76 -21.47 -1.35 -1.41
CA LEU A 76 -20.88 -0.77 -2.61
C LEU A 76 -21.36 -1.53 -3.84
N THR A 77 -22.01 -0.81 -4.75
CA THR A 77 -22.51 -1.37 -6.01
C THR A 77 -21.55 -1.01 -7.14
N VAL A 78 -21.01 -2.02 -7.84
CA VAL A 78 -20.15 -1.83 -9.01
C VAL A 78 -20.95 -2.04 -10.28
N HIS A 79 -20.97 -1.04 -11.15
CA HIS A 79 -21.70 -1.10 -12.43
C HIS A 79 -20.77 -1.41 -13.60
N PHE A 80 -20.95 -2.57 -14.24
CA PHE A 80 -20.15 -3.00 -15.39
C PHE A 80 -20.68 -2.44 -16.72
N SER A 81 -20.73 -1.12 -16.84
CA SER A 81 -21.23 -0.44 -18.03
C SER A 81 -20.13 -0.15 -19.07
N ARG A 82 -20.50 -0.15 -20.36
CA ARG A 82 -19.63 0.18 -21.50
C ARG A 82 -18.40 -0.75 -21.66
N ARG A 83 -17.52 -0.45 -22.63
CA ARG A 83 -16.30 -1.21 -22.94
C ARG A 83 -15.39 -1.39 -21.72
N HIS A 84 -15.33 -0.38 -20.86
CA HIS A 84 -14.52 -0.37 -19.64
C HIS A 84 -15.07 -1.34 -18.58
N GLY A 85 -16.38 -1.32 -18.31
CA GLY A 85 -17.02 -2.25 -17.37
C GLY A 85 -16.90 -3.71 -17.79
N LYS A 86 -16.81 -4.01 -19.10
CA LYS A 86 -16.55 -5.37 -19.59
C LYS A 86 -15.16 -5.89 -19.16
N ALA A 87 -14.13 -5.03 -19.19
CA ALA A 87 -12.78 -5.38 -18.77
C ALA A 87 -12.73 -5.62 -17.25
N ILE A 88 -13.35 -4.73 -16.47
CA ILE A 88 -13.50 -4.89 -15.01
C ILE A 88 -14.20 -6.22 -14.70
N ARG A 89 -15.34 -6.52 -15.36
CA ARG A 89 -16.06 -7.79 -15.17
C ARG A 89 -15.17 -8.99 -15.45
N GLN A 90 -14.32 -8.93 -16.47
CA GLN A 90 -13.40 -10.02 -16.78
C GLN A 90 -12.38 -10.24 -15.66
N ASN A 91 -11.90 -9.17 -15.02
CA ASN A 91 -10.99 -9.26 -13.88
C ASN A 91 -11.67 -9.99 -12.71
N TYR A 92 -12.91 -9.62 -12.38
CA TYR A 92 -13.71 -10.34 -11.37
C TYR A 92 -13.90 -11.82 -11.72
N MET A 93 -14.18 -12.14 -12.98
CA MET A 93 -14.39 -13.52 -13.43
C MET A 93 -13.08 -14.34 -13.48
N SER A 94 -11.94 -13.66 -13.64
CA SER A 94 -10.61 -14.29 -13.65
C SER A 94 -10.05 -14.57 -12.26
N MET A 95 -10.67 -14.02 -11.21
CA MET A 95 -10.26 -14.27 -9.83
C MET A 95 -10.66 -15.69 -9.42
N THR A 96 -9.69 -16.60 -9.39
CA THR A 96 -9.83 -17.94 -8.83
C THR A 96 -9.32 -17.94 -7.40
N PHE A 97 -10.06 -18.57 -6.49
CA PHE A 97 -9.58 -18.88 -5.15
C PHE A 97 -9.49 -20.40 -5.04
N GLU A 98 -8.39 -20.88 -4.47
CA GLU A 98 -8.25 -22.30 -4.14
C GLU A 98 -8.53 -22.47 -2.66
N THR A 99 -9.39 -23.42 -2.30
CA THR A 99 -9.65 -23.77 -0.89
C THR A 99 -9.23 -25.20 -0.64
N VAL A 100 -8.40 -25.39 0.40
CA VAL A 100 -8.03 -26.73 0.86
C VAL A 100 -9.11 -27.22 1.81
N GLY A 101 -9.83 -28.27 1.39
CA GLY A 101 -10.83 -28.96 2.20
C GLY A 101 -10.21 -29.70 3.39
N ALA A 102 -11.03 -30.05 4.38
CA ALA A 102 -10.59 -30.83 5.54
C ALA A 102 -10.02 -32.22 5.16
N ASP A 103 -10.41 -32.73 3.99
CA ASP A 103 -9.93 -33.95 3.35
C ASP A 103 -8.64 -33.77 2.53
N ARG A 104 -8.02 -32.57 2.59
CA ARG A 104 -6.88 -32.14 1.75
C ARG A 104 -7.17 -32.11 0.24
N SER A 105 -8.44 -32.12 -0.17
CA SER A 105 -8.79 -31.85 -1.56
C SER A 105 -8.70 -30.35 -1.88
N ILE A 106 -8.18 -30.00 -3.06
CA ILE A 106 -8.16 -28.62 -3.56
C ILE A 106 -9.45 -28.43 -4.38
N ARG A 107 -10.21 -27.38 -4.06
CA ARG A 107 -11.43 -26.97 -4.78
C ARG A 107 -11.36 -25.53 -5.22
#